data_AF-A0AA38NWG3-F1
#
_entry.id   AF-A0AA38NWG3-F1
#
_cell.length_a   1.000
_cell.length_b   1.000
_cell.length_c   1.000
_cell.angle_alpha   90.00
_cell.angle_beta   90.00
_cell.angle_gamma   90.00
#
_symmetry.space_group_name_H-M   'P 1'
#
loop_
_entity.id
_entity.type
_entity.pdbx_description
1 polymer ?
#
loop_
_entity_poly.entity_id
_entity_poly.type
_entity_poly.pdbx_seq_one_letter_code
_entity_poly.pdbx_strand_id
1 'polypeptide(L)'
;IEDIRVIQEFNESNQTATLANGKLEGLAIPRLQNHIQVPLDISDEDVRLSLDLYLAATNSSEDTYQAIREATLRRFPGVTVLSLDAV
;
A
#
# COMPACT_ATOMS: atom_id res chain seq x y z
N ILE A 1 -6.56 8.99 4.33
CA ILE A 1 -5.46 9.66 3.61
C ILE A 1 -4.35 10.08 4.57
N GLU A 2 -4.64 10.75 5.69
CA GLU A 2 -3.64 11.05 6.73
C GLU A 2 -2.87 9.80 7.18
N ASP A 3 -3.58 8.69 7.44
CA ASP A 3 -2.96 7.42 7.84
C ASP A 3 -1.99 6.84 6.80
N ILE A 4 -2.24 7.08 5.51
CA ILE A 4 -1.35 6.62 4.43
C ILE A 4 -0.07 7.44 4.43
N ARG A 5 -0.16 8.75 4.69
CA ARG A 5 1.02 9.60 4.85
C ARG A 5 1.84 9.17 6.07
N VAL A 6 1.19 8.84 7.19
CA VAL A 6 1.86 8.32 8.39
C VAL A 6 2.57 7.00 8.10
N ILE A 7 1.96 6.10 7.30
CA ILE A 7 2.58 4.84 6.88
C ILE A 7 3.79 5.10 5.95
N GLN A 8 3.70 6.06 5.03
CA GLN A 8 4.81 6.46 4.16
C GLN A 8 5.99 7.02 4.99
N GLU A 9 5.72 7.90 5.95
CA GLU A 9 6.74 8.46 6.86
C GLU A 9 7.37 7.37 7.74
N PHE A 10 6.57 6.40 8.20
CA PHE A 10 7.05 5.23 8.95
C PHE A 10 7.97 4.34 8.10
N ASN A 11 7.62 4.13 6.83
CA ASN A 11 8.40 3.37 5.86
C ASN A 11 9.76 4.03 5.60
N GLU A 12 9.78 5.34 5.33
CA GLU A 12 11.01 6.12 5.17
C GLU A 12 11.89 6.07 6.44
N SER A 13 11.26 6.15 7.60
CA SER A 13 11.95 6.04 8.89
C SER A 13 12.59 4.67 9.08
N ASN A 14 11.93 3.57 8.68
CA ASN A 14 12.50 2.23 8.75
C ASN A 14 13.68 2.00 7.80
N GLN A 15 13.67 2.63 6.62
CA GLN A 15 14.78 2.54 5.66
C GLN A 15 16.05 3.22 6.18
N THR A 16 15.88 4.36 6.86
CA THR A 16 17.01 5.18 7.35
C THR A 16 17.42 4.84 8.79
N ALA A 17 16.60 4.09 9.52
CA ALA A 17 16.87 3.69 10.89
C ALA A 17 18.11 2.79 11.00
N THR A 18 18.90 3.02 12.06
CA THR A 18 19.96 2.10 12.47
C THR A 18 19.33 0.90 13.18
N LEU A 19 18.84 -0.08 12.43
CA LEU A 19 18.15 -1.27 12.96
C LEU A 19 19.11 -2.36 13.47
N ALA A 20 20.39 -2.29 13.08
CA ALA A 20 21.42 -3.28 13.42
C ALA A 20 21.92 -3.24 14.87
N ASN A 21 21.52 -2.22 15.65
CA ASN A 21 21.90 -2.08 17.06
C ASN A 21 20.87 -2.72 18.03
N GLY A 22 19.79 -3.29 17.49
CA GLY A 22 18.71 -3.92 18.26
C GLY A 22 18.82 -5.44 18.35
N LYS A 23 17.87 -6.06 19.06
CA LYS A 23 17.75 -7.53 19.21
C LYS A 23 16.98 -8.18 18.05
N LEU A 24 17.02 -7.58 16.86
CA LEU A 24 16.30 -8.09 15.69
C LEU A 24 17.13 -9.21 15.05
N GLU A 25 16.58 -10.43 15.04
CA GLU A 25 17.27 -11.62 14.55
C GLU A 25 16.81 -12.00 13.12
N GLY A 26 17.65 -12.78 12.43
CA GLY A 26 17.32 -13.39 11.14
C GLY A 26 17.03 -12.36 10.04
N LEU A 27 15.94 -12.58 9.30
CA LEU A 27 15.55 -11.73 8.16
C LEU A 27 14.75 -10.48 8.56
N ALA A 28 14.59 -10.19 9.85
CA ALA A 28 13.82 -9.05 10.31
C ALA A 28 14.38 -7.71 9.82
N ILE A 29 15.69 -7.49 9.94
CA ILE A 29 16.34 -6.26 9.47
C ILE A 29 16.24 -6.13 7.93
N PRO A 30 16.62 -7.14 7.12
CA PRO A 30 16.45 -7.07 5.67
C PRO A 30 15.01 -6.80 5.22
N ARG A 31 14.00 -7.34 5.91
CA ARG A 31 12.59 -7.13 5.57
C ARG A 31 12.11 -5.73 5.94
N LEU A 32 12.54 -5.20 7.08
CA LEU A 32 12.21 -3.84 7.50
C LEU A 32 12.88 -2.80 6.59
N GLN A 33 14.08 -3.07 6.08
CA GLN A 33 14.81 -2.16 5.19
C GLN A 33 14.44 -2.30 3.70
N ASN A 34 14.02 -3.50 3.25
CA ASN A 34 13.64 -3.79 1.86
C ASN A 34 12.14 -4.14 1.70
N HIS A 35 11.25 -3.39 2.35
CA HIS A 35 9.82 -3.45 2.03
C HIS A 35 9.56 -2.73 0.69
N ILE A 36 8.44 -3.04 0.02
CA ILE A 36 8.09 -2.47 -1.30
C ILE A 36 8.14 -0.94 -1.23
N GLN A 37 8.92 -0.32 -2.12
CA GLN A 37 9.42 1.06 -1.97
C GLN A 37 8.74 2.11 -2.86
N VAL A 38 7.72 1.78 -3.65
CA VAL A 38 7.14 2.77 -4.56
C VAL A 38 6.26 3.73 -3.76
N PRO A 39 6.61 5.02 -3.64
CA PRO A 39 5.75 5.98 -2.96
C PRO A 39 4.44 6.06 -3.75
N LEU A 40 3.32 5.83 -3.08
CA LEU A 40 2.01 6.05 -3.68
C LEU A 40 1.85 7.56 -3.91
N ASP A 41 1.84 7.96 -5.19
CA ASP A 41 1.51 9.34 -5.56
C ASP A 41 0.01 9.56 -5.42
N ILE A 42 -0.41 10.08 -4.27
CA ILE A 42 -1.83 10.38 -3.99
C ILE A 42 -2.40 11.52 -4.86
N SER A 43 -1.56 12.19 -5.66
CA SER A 43 -1.98 13.17 -6.66
C SER A 43 -2.48 12.49 -7.94
N ASP A 44 -2.09 11.24 -8.16
CA ASP A 44 -2.61 10.40 -9.23
C ASP A 44 -4.04 9.95 -8.88
N GLU A 45 -4.98 10.22 -9.78
CA GLU A 45 -6.41 9.97 -9.55
C GLU A 45 -6.74 8.47 -9.46
N ASP A 46 -5.98 7.63 -10.17
CA ASP A 46 -6.15 6.18 -10.21
C ASP A 46 -5.59 5.54 -8.93
N VAL A 47 -4.46 6.04 -8.44
CA VAL A 47 -3.91 5.68 -7.11
C VAL A 47 -4.89 6.08 -6.02
N ARG A 48 -5.42 7.31 -6.08
CA ARG A 48 -6.39 7.78 -5.09
C ARG A 48 -7.68 6.97 -5.10
N LEU A 49 -8.22 6.65 -6.27
CA LEU A 49 -9.37 5.76 -6.41
C LEU A 49 -9.09 4.39 -5.79
N SER A 50 -7.90 3.83 -6.04
CA SER A 50 -7.50 2.54 -5.48
C SER A 50 -7.50 2.54 -3.95
N LEU A 51 -7.00 3.62 -3.34
CA LEU A 51 -6.99 3.82 -1.89
C LEU A 51 -8.41 4.02 -1.34
N ASP A 52 -9.26 4.80 -2.01
CA ASP A 52 -10.64 5.03 -1.59
C ASP A 52 -11.46 3.71 -1.62
N LEU A 53 -11.27 2.88 -2.65
CA LEU A 53 -11.90 1.56 -2.75
C LEU A 53 -11.40 0.60 -1.67
N TYR A 54 -10.09 0.59 -1.39
CA TYR A 54 -9.52 -0.22 -0.33
C TYR A 54 -10.06 0.19 1.04
N LEU A 55 -10.08 1.50 1.33
CA LEU A 55 -10.59 2.03 2.59
C LEU A 55 -12.07 1.71 2.78
N ALA A 56 -12.88 1.80 1.72
CA ALA A 56 -14.28 1.39 1.75
C ALA A 56 -14.45 -0.13 1.97
N ALA A 57 -13.49 -0.93 1.51
CA ALA A 57 -13.44 -2.38 1.66
C ALA A 57 -12.74 -2.85 2.94
N THR A 58 -12.19 -1.98 3.79
CA THR A 58 -11.37 -2.38 4.97
C THR A 58 -12.11 -3.30 5.96
N ASN A 59 -13.44 -3.23 6.02
CA ASN A 59 -14.27 -4.12 6.87
C ASN A 59 -14.75 -5.38 6.12
N SER A 60 -14.29 -5.59 4.89
CA SER A 60 -14.69 -6.68 4.02
C SER A 60 -13.49 -7.56 3.66
N SER A 61 -13.74 -8.71 3.04
CA SER A 61 -12.68 -9.63 2.64
C SER A 61 -11.85 -9.10 1.48
N GLU A 62 -10.65 -9.65 1.31
CA GLU A 62 -9.82 -9.42 0.12
C GLU A 62 -10.58 -9.71 -1.19
N ASP A 63 -11.41 -10.75 -1.19
CA ASP A 63 -12.30 -11.09 -2.31
C ASP A 63 -13.25 -9.94 -2.68
N THR A 64 -13.69 -9.16 -1.69
CA THR A 64 -14.58 -8.02 -1.92
C THR A 64 -13.84 -6.91 -2.65
N TYR A 65 -12.61 -6.59 -2.24
CA TYR A 65 -11.77 -5.63 -2.94
C TYR A 65 -11.51 -6.07 -4.39
N GLN A 66 -11.16 -7.35 -4.59
CA GLN A 66 -10.88 -7.90 -5.91
C GLN A 66 -12.12 -7.85 -6.83
N ALA A 67 -13.31 -8.18 -6.32
CA ALA A 67 -14.55 -8.11 -7.08
C ALA A 67 -14.89 -6.67 -7.52
N ILE A 68 -14.67 -5.69 -6.63
CA ILE A 68 -14.88 -4.27 -6.93
C ILE A 68 -13.88 -3.80 -7.98
N ARG A 69 -12.59 -4.15 -7.82
CA ARG A 69 -11.53 -3.85 -8.76
C ARG A 69 -11.85 -4.37 -10.17
N GLU A 70 -12.24 -5.63 -10.29
CA GLU A 70 -12.62 -6.23 -11.57
C GLU A 70 -13.84 -5.56 -12.19
N ALA A 71 -14.83 -5.17 -11.38
CA ALA A 71 -16.00 -4.44 -11.87
C ALA A 71 -15.63 -3.04 -12.41
N THR A 72 -14.76 -2.32 -11.71
CA THR A 72 -14.25 -1.01 -12.12
C THR A 72 -13.48 -1.09 -13.44
N LEU A 73 -12.51 -2.01 -13.55
CA LEU A 73 -11.72 -2.18 -14.78
C LEU A 73 -12.57 -2.59 -15.99
N ARG A 74 -13.61 -3.40 -15.77
CA ARG A 74 -14.55 -3.79 -16.83
C ARG A 74 -15.37 -2.61 -17.34
N ARG A 75 -15.76 -1.69 -16.46
CA ARG A 75 -16.57 -0.51 -16.82
C ARG A 75 -15.73 0.62 -17.38
N PHE A 76 -14.51 0.79 -16.87
CA PHE A 76 -13.58 1.87 -17.17
C PHE A 76 -12.18 1.30 -17.51
N PRO A 77 -11.98 0.80 -18.73
CA PRO A 77 -10.75 0.10 -19.10
C PRO A 77 -9.50 1.00 -19.19
N GLY A 78 -9.66 2.33 -19.14
CA GLY A 78 -8.55 3.29 -19.12
C GLY A 78 -8.10 3.70 -17.72
N VAL A 79 -8.78 3.21 -16.67
CA VAL A 79 -8.44 3.44 -15.27
C VAL A 79 -7.55 2.31 -14.79
N THR A 80 -6.50 2.66 -14.06
CA THR A 80 -5.67 1.72 -13.34
C THR A 80 -6.20 1.60 -11.91
N VAL A 81 -6.45 0.37 -11.47
CA VAL A 81 -6.76 0.10 -10.06
C VAL A 81 -5.68 -0.83 -9.52
N LEU A 82 -5.00 -0.40 -8.47
CA LEU A 82 -3.93 -1.16 -7.82
C LEU A 82 -4.44 -2.52 -7.34
N SER A 83 -3.57 -3.52 -7.29
CA SER A 83 -3.88 -4.76 -6.58
C SER A 83 -3.81 -4.54 -5.08
N LEU A 84 -4.42 -5.42 -4.28
CA LEU A 84 -4.36 -5.34 -2.83
C LEU A 84 -2.92 -5.24 -2.29
N ASP A 85 -1.99 -6.00 -2.87
CA ASP A 85 -0.56 -5.99 -2.50
C ASP A 85 0.18 -4.69 -2.88
N ALA A 86 -0.44 -3.86 -3.72
CA ALA A 86 0.14 -2.64 -4.26
C ALA A 86 -0.54 -1.36 -3.74
N VAL A 87 -1.63 -1.50 -2.97
CA VAL A 87 -2.25 -0.45 -2.16
C VAL A 87 -1.51 -0.33 -0.84
#